data_AF-A0A3C2E3X9-F1
#
_entry.id   AF-A0A3C2E3X9-F1
#
_cell.length_a   1.000
_cell.length_b   1.000
_cell.length_c   1.000
_cell.angle_alpha   90.00
_cell.angle_beta   90.00
_cell.angle_gamma   90.00
#
_symmetry.space_group_name_H-M   'P 1'
#
loop_
_entity.id
_entity.type
_entity.pdbx_description
1 polymer ?
#
loop_
_entity_poly.entity_id
_entity_poly.type
_entity_poly.pdbx_seq_one_letter_code
_entity_poly.pdbx_strand_id
1 'polypeptide(L)'
;MNDFPPPKLGLRTFDKRYEFDVYPQPDTPPAIAGVYALLVRQVESGRGLVNVLCIGEAKDVSTVAAGHPVLPCLVENGFNAVAVWPETDAESRAELVAALLQARNTWPSCQPGEPD
;
A
#
# COMPACT_ATOMS: atom_id res chain seq x y z
N MET A 1 3.11 11.16 -23.96
CA MET A 1 2.79 10.41 -22.73
C MET A 1 3.98 10.57 -21.82
N ASN A 2 3.82 11.13 -20.63
CA ASN A 2 4.95 11.38 -19.73
C ASN A 2 5.43 10.04 -19.17
N ASP A 3 6.56 9.56 -19.69
CA ASP A 3 7.25 8.30 -19.37
C ASP A 3 8.02 8.40 -18.05
N PHE A 4 7.42 9.02 -17.02
CA PHE A 4 8.07 9.08 -15.71
C PHE A 4 7.65 7.86 -14.91
N PRO A 5 8.61 7.06 -14.38
CA PRO A 5 8.29 5.94 -13.52
C PRO A 5 7.50 6.45 -12.31
N PRO A 6 6.54 5.64 -11.81
CA PRO A 6 5.76 6.04 -10.65
C PRO A 6 6.69 6.33 -9.46
N PRO A 7 6.33 7.31 -8.60
CA PRO A 7 7.11 7.62 -7.42
C PRO A 7 7.22 6.37 -6.53
N LYS A 8 8.38 6.19 -5.88
CA LYS A 8 8.64 5.02 -5.03
C LYS A 8 8.41 5.34 -3.55
N LEU A 9 7.79 4.41 -2.82
CA LEU A 9 7.68 4.43 -1.36
C LEU A 9 8.63 3.39 -0.77
N GLY A 10 9.60 3.87 0.02
CA GLY A 10 10.49 2.98 0.77
C GLY A 10 9.84 2.51 2.07
N LEU A 11 9.29 1.30 2.10
CA LEU A 11 8.90 0.62 3.34
C LEU A 11 10.07 -0.24 3.84
N ARG A 12 10.19 -0.42 5.15
CA ARG A 12 11.30 -1.19 5.75
C ARG A 12 10.73 -2.22 6.71
N THR A 13 11.24 -3.44 6.58
CA THR A 13 11.19 -4.44 7.64
C THR A 13 12.42 -4.25 8.56
N PHE A 14 12.58 -5.07 9.60
CA PHE A 14 13.77 -5.03 10.47
C PHE A 14 15.07 -5.26 9.69
N ASP A 15 15.06 -6.17 8.72
CA ASP A 15 16.25 -6.62 8.01
C ASP A 15 16.39 -6.07 6.58
N LYS A 16 15.31 -5.53 6.00
CA LYS A 16 15.28 -5.18 4.58
C LYS A 16 14.44 -3.95 4.26
N ARG A 17 14.85 -3.23 3.21
CA ARG A 17 14.07 -2.14 2.61
C ARG A 17 13.42 -2.63 1.32
N TYR A 18 12.14 -2.29 1.14
CA TYR A 18 11.32 -2.55 -0.02
C TYR A 18 10.89 -1.23 -0.66
N GLU A 19 10.84 -1.18 -1.98
CA GLU A 19 10.51 0.01 -2.75
C GLU A 19 9.24 -0.20 -3.56
N PHE A 20 8.13 0.24 -3.00
CA PHE A 20 6.80 0.10 -3.58
C PHE A 20 6.57 1.15 -4.66
N ASP A 21 5.95 0.78 -5.76
CA ASP A 21 5.46 1.69 -6.79
C ASP A 21 4.18 2.39 -6.31
N VAL A 22 4.18 3.73 -6.31
CA VAL A 22 3.05 4.53 -5.81
C VAL A 22 2.24 5.08 -6.97
N TYR A 23 0.95 4.76 -6.95
CA TYR A 23 -0.07 5.18 -7.91
C TYR A 23 -1.01 6.17 -7.21
N PRO A 24 -1.00 7.46 -7.55
CA PRO A 24 -1.94 8.44 -7.01
C PRO A 24 -3.34 8.20 -7.59
N GLN A 25 -4.41 8.51 -6.87
CA GLN A 25 -5.74 8.52 -7.50
C GLN A 25 -5.83 9.68 -8.52
N PRO A 26 -6.41 9.47 -9.71
CA PRO A 26 -7.18 8.29 -10.14
C PRO A 26 -6.38 7.23 -10.92
N ASP A 27 -5.04 7.29 -10.97
CA ASP A 27 -4.23 6.28 -11.65
C ASP A 27 -4.54 4.89 -11.11
N THR A 28 -4.78 3.96 -12.03
CA THR A 28 -5.09 2.58 -11.69
C THR A 28 -3.78 1.82 -11.48
N PRO A 29 -3.54 1.22 -10.31
CA PRO A 29 -2.38 0.36 -10.12
C PRO A 29 -2.45 -0.86 -11.04
N PRO A 30 -1.31 -1.51 -11.32
CA PRO A 30 -1.26 -2.65 -12.23
C PRO A 30 -2.08 -3.83 -11.70
N ALA A 31 -2.72 -4.58 -12.61
CA ALA A 31 -3.45 -5.80 -12.26
C ALA A 31 -2.48 -6.98 -12.05
N ILE A 32 -1.85 -7.01 -10.89
CA ILE A 32 -0.83 -8.01 -10.51
C ILE A 32 -1.05 -8.53 -9.10
N ALA A 33 -0.50 -9.71 -8.83
CA ALA A 33 -0.38 -10.23 -7.48
C ALA A 33 0.75 -9.49 -6.74
N GLY A 34 0.48 -9.10 -5.50
CA GLY A 34 1.47 -8.37 -4.71
C GLY A 34 0.97 -7.90 -3.35
N VAL A 35 1.87 -7.25 -2.63
CA VAL A 35 1.57 -6.54 -1.40
C VAL A 35 1.19 -5.11 -1.76
N TYR A 36 0.15 -4.59 -1.14
CA TYR A 36 -0.27 -3.20 -1.31
C TYR A 36 -0.27 -2.47 0.02
N ALA A 37 -0.07 -1.15 -0.06
CA ALA A 37 -0.26 -0.23 1.05
C ALA A 37 -1.16 0.92 0.58
N LEU A 38 -2.27 1.12 1.28
CA LEU A 38 -3.21 2.20 1.02
C LEU A 38 -2.84 3.39 1.90
N LEU A 39 -2.60 4.55 1.30
CA LEU A 39 -2.02 5.68 2.01
C LEU A 39 -2.61 7.04 1.64
N VAL A 40 -2.37 7.99 2.56
CA VAL A 40 -2.49 9.41 2.32
C VAL A 40 -1.11 9.94 2.01
N ARG A 41 -0.97 10.54 0.84
CA ARG A 41 0.20 11.29 0.44
C ARG A 41 -0.12 12.77 0.51
N GLN A 42 0.65 13.51 1.31
CA GLN A 42 0.64 14.97 1.35
C GLN A 42 1.98 15.47 0.83
N VAL A 43 1.96 16.44 -0.08
CA VAL A 43 3.18 17.07 -0.58
C VAL A 43 3.26 18.46 0.06
N GLU A 44 4.13 18.60 1.06
CA GLU A 44 4.39 19.89 1.71
C GLU A 44 5.82 20.34 1.40
N SER A 45 5.95 21.52 0.79
CA SER A 45 7.24 22.18 0.56
C SER A 45 8.31 21.29 -0.09
N GLY A 46 7.92 20.46 -1.06
CA GLY A 46 8.82 19.54 -1.78
C GLY A 46 9.17 18.24 -1.05
N ARG A 47 8.65 18.02 0.17
CA ARG A 47 8.76 16.75 0.90
C ARG A 47 7.39 16.04 0.91
N GLY A 48 7.36 14.80 0.44
CA GLY A 48 6.18 13.96 0.51
C GLY A 48 6.05 13.34 1.90
N LEU A 49 5.06 13.77 2.68
CA LEU A 49 4.61 13.06 3.86
C LEU A 49 3.68 11.92 3.41
N VAL A 50 3.92 10.73 3.95
CA VAL A 50 3.15 9.52 3.65
C VAL A 50 2.68 8.91 4.95
N ASN A 51 1.37 8.75 5.06
CA ASN A 51 0.73 8.02 6.14
C ASN A 51 0.02 6.82 5.53
N VAL A 52 0.47 5.58 5.77
CA VAL A 52 -0.27 4.40 5.30
C VAL A 52 -1.29 3.99 6.34
N LEU A 53 -2.49 3.80 5.81
CA LEU A 53 -3.71 3.55 6.53
C LEU A 53 -4.03 2.06 6.57
N CYS A 54 -3.56 1.29 5.58
CA CYS A 54 -3.79 -0.15 5.48
C CYS A 54 -2.65 -0.80 4.71
N ILE A 55 -2.23 -2.00 5.11
CA ILE A 55 -1.32 -2.87 4.35
C ILE A 55 -2.01 -4.22 4.20
N GLY A 56 -1.89 -4.84 3.03
CA GLY A 56 -2.43 -6.17 2.79
C GLY A 56 -1.83 -6.81 1.55
N GLU A 57 -2.36 -7.97 1.18
CA GLU A 57 -1.99 -8.69 -0.02
C GLU A 57 -3.19 -8.93 -0.93
N ALA A 58 -2.95 -8.97 -2.23
CA ALA A 58 -3.99 -9.31 -3.20
C ALA A 58 -3.40 -10.06 -4.39
N LYS A 59 -4.22 -10.89 -5.02
CA LYS A 59 -3.93 -11.48 -6.33
C LYS A 59 -4.09 -10.46 -7.47
N ASP A 60 -4.85 -9.40 -7.22
CA ASP A 60 -5.06 -8.29 -8.14
C ASP A 60 -5.13 -6.97 -7.37
N VAL A 61 -4.00 -6.27 -7.27
CA VAL A 61 -3.90 -4.98 -6.58
C VAL A 61 -4.60 -3.82 -7.31
N SER A 62 -5.05 -4.00 -8.56
CA SER A 62 -5.85 -2.96 -9.25
C SER A 62 -7.26 -2.82 -8.65
N THR A 63 -7.75 -3.88 -8.01
CA THR A 63 -9.11 -3.97 -7.49
C THR A 63 -9.22 -3.59 -6.01
N VAL A 64 -8.10 -3.54 -5.28
CA VAL A 64 -8.11 -3.39 -3.81
C VAL A 64 -8.72 -2.07 -3.36
N ALA A 65 -8.57 -0.99 -4.12
CA ALA A 65 -9.15 0.31 -3.77
C ALA A 65 -10.68 0.35 -3.96
N ALA A 66 -11.25 -0.47 -4.84
CA ALA A 66 -12.66 -0.38 -5.24
C ALA A 66 -13.62 -1.26 -4.40
N GLY A 67 -13.10 -2.13 -3.54
CA GLY A 67 -13.92 -3.08 -2.76
C GLY A 67 -13.29 -3.51 -1.44
N HIS A 68 -12.36 -2.72 -0.90
CA HIS A 68 -11.70 -3.07 0.36
C HIS A 68 -12.69 -3.11 1.53
N PRO A 69 -12.61 -4.10 2.44
CA PRO A 69 -13.47 -4.14 3.64
C PRO A 69 -13.34 -2.90 4.54
N VAL A 70 -12.21 -2.19 4.45
CA VAL A 70 -11.96 -0.94 5.20
C VAL A 70 -12.14 0.33 4.40
N LEU A 71 -12.71 0.24 3.20
CA LEU A 71 -12.92 1.41 2.35
C LEU A 71 -13.59 2.58 3.07
N PRO A 72 -14.62 2.39 3.94
CA PRO A 72 -15.17 3.49 4.74
C PRO A 72 -14.12 4.21 5.59
N CYS A 73 -13.32 3.47 6.37
CA CYS A 73 -12.24 4.02 7.19
C CYS A 73 -11.18 4.74 6.34
N LEU A 74 -10.82 4.17 5.19
CA LEU A 74 -9.86 4.77 4.27
C LEU A 74 -10.35 6.11 3.73
N VAL A 75 -11.62 6.18 3.35
CA VAL A 75 -12.27 7.40 2.87
C VAL A 75 -12.33 8.45 3.98
N GLU A 76 -12.71 8.08 5.20
CA GLU A 76 -12.71 8.98 6.36
C GLU A 76 -11.32 9.56 6.66
N ASN A 77 -10.27 8.76 6.48
CA ASN A 77 -8.88 9.18 6.66
C ASN A 77 -8.28 9.88 5.43
N GLY A 78 -9.02 10.04 4.33
CA GLY A 78 -8.58 10.77 3.14
C GLY A 78 -7.55 10.02 2.28
N PHE A 79 -7.65 8.70 2.22
CA PHE A 79 -6.85 7.86 1.31
C PHE A 79 -6.81 8.43 -0.12
N ASN A 80 -5.61 8.53 -0.71
CA ASN A 80 -5.45 9.14 -2.03
C ASN A 80 -4.38 8.49 -2.93
N ALA A 81 -3.70 7.43 -2.49
CA ALA A 81 -2.70 6.74 -3.31
C ALA A 81 -2.49 5.29 -2.86
N VAL A 82 -2.21 4.39 -3.81
CA VAL A 82 -1.87 2.98 -3.57
C VAL A 82 -0.39 2.78 -3.81
N ALA A 83 0.33 2.18 -2.86
CA ALA A 83 1.68 1.69 -3.08
C ALA A 83 1.65 0.17 -3.31
N VAL A 84 2.37 -0.33 -4.31
CA VAL A 84 2.35 -1.74 -4.72
C VAL A 84 3.76 -2.31 -4.75
N TRP A 85 3.93 -3.50 -4.21
CA TRP A 85 5.11 -4.34 -4.39
C TRP A 85 4.71 -5.64 -5.09
N PRO A 86 5.21 -5.90 -6.32
CA PRO A 86 4.92 -7.12 -7.04
C PRO A 86 5.49 -8.33 -6.29
N GLU A 87 4.65 -9.31 -5.99
CA GLU A 87 5.09 -10.59 -5.44
C GLU A 87 4.04 -11.66 -5.78
N THR A 88 4.45 -12.62 -6.62
CA THR A 88 3.55 -13.66 -7.13
C THR A 88 3.37 -14.80 -6.15
N ASP A 89 4.37 -15.07 -5.32
CA ASP A 89 4.31 -16.14 -4.33
C ASP A 89 3.42 -15.74 -3.14
N ALA A 90 2.51 -16.63 -2.74
CA ALA A 90 1.52 -16.32 -1.70
C ALA A 90 2.12 -16.33 -0.30
N GLU A 91 3.03 -17.27 -0.03
CA GLU A 91 3.72 -17.36 1.27
C GLU A 91 4.59 -16.11 1.47
N SER A 92 5.37 -15.74 0.46
CA SER A 92 6.24 -14.56 0.47
C SER A 92 5.46 -13.25 0.66
N ARG A 93 4.25 -13.12 0.07
CA ARG A 93 3.39 -11.96 0.32
C ARG A 93 2.95 -11.89 1.78
N ALA A 94 2.45 -12.99 2.33
CA ALA A 94 1.96 -13.05 3.69
C ALA A 94 3.08 -12.77 4.71
N GLU A 95 4.26 -13.36 4.49
CA GLU A 95 5.46 -13.09 5.28
C GLU A 95 5.89 -11.63 5.20
N LEU A 96 5.87 -11.03 4.00
CA LEU A 96 6.21 -9.61 3.82
C LEU A 96 5.21 -8.69 4.53
N VAL A 97 3.90 -8.95 4.41
CA VAL A 97 2.87 -8.19 5.13
C VAL A 97 3.11 -8.29 6.64
N ALA A 98 3.29 -9.49 7.17
CA ALA A 98 3.57 -9.71 8.58
C ALA A 98 4.84 -8.97 9.04
N ALA A 99 5.92 -9.06 8.28
CA ALA A 99 7.19 -8.39 8.59
C ALA A 99 7.06 -6.87 8.56
N LEU A 100 6.29 -6.30 7.63
CA LEU A 100 6.02 -4.86 7.54
C LEU A 100 5.19 -4.35 8.72
N LEU A 101 4.19 -5.14 9.13
CA LEU A 101 3.37 -4.83 10.30
C LEU A 101 4.19 -4.92 11.60
N GLN A 102 5.08 -5.91 11.74
CA GLN A 102 5.94 -6.04 12.92
C GLN A 102 7.04 -4.97 12.99
N ALA A 103 7.62 -4.56 11.86
CA ALA A 103 8.74 -3.61 11.82
C ALA A 103 8.37 -2.17 12.22
N ARG A 104 7.08 -1.86 12.36
CA ARG A 104 6.60 -0.57 12.84
C ARG A 104 5.57 -0.75 13.94
N ASN A 105 5.91 -0.25 15.13
CA ASN A 105 5.02 -0.24 16.30
C ASN A 105 3.70 0.56 16.14
N THR A 106 3.44 1.21 15.00
CA THR A 106 2.33 2.19 14.84
C THR A 106 1.62 2.14 13.48
N TRP A 107 1.33 0.99 12.88
CA TRP A 107 0.61 0.91 11.58
C TRP A 107 -0.31 -0.33 11.55
N PRO A 108 -1.45 -0.37 10.82
CA PRO A 108 -2.26 0.63 10.12
C PRO A 108 -3.46 1.13 10.97
N SER A 109 -4.03 2.32 10.68
CA SER A 109 -5.25 2.82 11.35
C SER A 109 -6.54 2.16 10.87
N CYS A 110 -6.53 1.63 9.66
CA CYS A 110 -7.61 0.82 9.10
C CYS A 110 -7.10 -0.60 8.90
N GLN A 111 -7.60 -1.56 9.68
CA GLN A 111 -7.20 -2.96 9.57
C GLN A 111 -8.21 -3.73 8.72
N PRO A 112 -7.77 -4.43 7.64
CA PRO A 112 -8.67 -5.35 6.94
C PRO A 112 -9.25 -6.30 7.97
N GLY A 113 -10.56 -6.22 8.19
CA GLY A 113 -11.24 -7.22 9.00
C GLY A 113 -10.95 -8.59 8.38
N GLU A 114 -10.59 -9.56 9.21
CA GLU A 114 -10.53 -10.96 8.79
C GLU A 114 -11.84 -11.27 8.07
N PRO A 115 -11.81 -11.80 6.83
CA PRO A 115 -13.00 -12.36 6.24
C PRO A 115 -13.41 -13.55 7.12
N ASP A 116 -14.56 -13.43 7.77
CA ASP A 116 -15.26 -14.53 8.45
C ASP A 116 -15.58 -15.67 7.46
#